data_AF-A0A8J7UIP1-F1
#
_entry.id   AF-A0A8J7UIP1-F1
#
_cell.length_a   1.000
_cell.length_b   1.000
_cell.length_c   1.000
_cell.angle_alpha   90.00
_cell.angle_beta   90.00
_cell.angle_gamma   90.00
#
_symmetry.space_group_name_H-M   'P 1'
#
loop_
_entity.id
_entity.type
_entity.pdbx_description
1 polymer ?
#
loop_
_entity_poly.entity_id
_entity_poly.type
_entity_poly.pdbx_seq_one_letter_code
_entity_poly.pdbx_strand_id
1 'polypeptide(L)'
;MSQHGSPPKPDARVAARVEELLREQLAERGVALRELTPADIATGMDCAIAPDNSMTYYWQNEPILHVVPERMPADGEDIVRWRMFTRDDAEES
;
A
#
# COMPACT_ATOMS: atom_id res chain seq x y z
N MET A 1 -0.56 -24.77 -19.11
CA MET A 1 -0.77 -24.15 -17.78
C MET A 1 -0.11 -22.79 -17.84
N SER A 2 -0.88 -21.71 -17.97
CA SER A 2 -0.31 -20.36 -18.00
C SER A 2 0.23 -20.05 -16.62
N GLN A 3 1.55 -20.10 -16.47
CA GLN A 3 2.24 -19.64 -15.28
C GLN A 3 2.05 -18.12 -15.21
N HIS A 4 0.93 -17.68 -14.65
CA HIS A 4 0.75 -16.29 -14.26
C HIS A 4 1.61 -16.06 -13.02
N GLY A 5 2.92 -15.89 -13.21
CA GLY A 5 3.85 -15.54 -12.14
C GLY A 5 3.38 -14.27 -11.42
N SER A 6 3.76 -14.09 -10.14
CA SER A 6 3.36 -12.95 -9.31
C SER A 6 3.45 -11.62 -10.08
N PRO A 7 2.52 -10.68 -9.85
CA PRO A 7 2.50 -9.42 -10.60
C PRO A 7 3.84 -8.68 -10.41
N PRO A 8 4.25 -7.82 -11.36
CA PRO A 8 5.52 -7.10 -11.26
C PRO A 8 5.57 -6.26 -9.97
N LYS A 9 6.78 -5.92 -9.51
CA LYS A 9 6.96 -5.02 -8.38
C LYS A 9 6.38 -3.62 -8.70
N PRO A 10 5.89 -2.88 -7.70
CA PRO A 10 5.36 -1.54 -7.90
C PRO A 10 6.45 -0.60 -8.43
N ASP A 11 6.11 0.21 -9.44
CA ASP A 11 6.99 1.24 -9.98
C ASP A 11 7.06 2.49 -9.08
N ALA A 12 8.01 3.39 -9.35
CA ALA A 12 8.24 4.61 -8.56
C ALA A 12 6.99 5.50 -8.41
N ARG A 13 6.08 5.51 -9.41
CA ARG A 13 4.81 6.25 -9.33
C ARG A 13 3.88 5.68 -8.28
N VAL A 14 3.84 4.35 -8.16
CA VAL A 14 3.05 3.65 -7.15
C VAL A 14 3.64 3.93 -5.77
N ALA A 15 4.97 3.85 -5.64
CA ALA A 15 5.66 4.16 -4.38
C ALA A 15 5.39 5.59 -3.88
N ALA A 16 5.44 6.59 -4.77
CA ALA A 16 5.12 7.98 -4.41
C ALA A 16 3.68 8.13 -3.92
N ARG A 17 2.72 7.48 -4.61
CA ARG A 17 1.31 7.54 -4.21
C ARG A 17 1.04 6.83 -2.89
N VAL A 18 1.71 5.70 -2.63
CA VAL A 18 1.67 5.01 -1.35
C VAL A 18 2.18 5.93 -0.23
N GLU A 19 3.30 6.63 -0.46
CA GLU A 19 3.86 7.55 0.52
C GLU A 19 2.90 8.72 0.84
N GLU A 20 2.25 9.30 -0.17
CA GLU A 20 1.21 10.33 0.03
C GLU A 20 0.08 9.82 0.91
N LEU A 21 -0.52 8.67 0.56
CA LEU A 21 -1.64 8.10 1.31
C LEU A 21 -1.24 7.76 2.75
N LEU A 22 -0.05 7.22 2.99
CA LEU A 22 0.41 6.97 4.36
C LEU A 22 0.47 8.26 5.18
N ARG A 23 0.92 9.38 4.60
CA ARG A 23 0.92 10.67 5.30
C ARG A 23 -0.49 11.17 5.59
N GLU A 24 -1.41 11.01 4.64
CA GLU A 24 -2.83 11.36 4.81
C GLU A 24 -3.45 10.56 5.96
N GLN A 25 -3.32 9.22 5.95
CA GLN A 25 -3.83 8.34 7.00
C GLN A 25 -3.26 8.65 8.39
N LEU A 26 -1.98 9.02 8.47
CA LEU A 26 -1.35 9.40 9.73
C LEU A 26 -1.87 10.75 10.23
N ALA A 27 -2.03 11.72 9.33
CA ALA A 27 -2.57 13.04 9.67
C ALA A 27 -4.01 12.93 10.19
N GLU A 28 -4.85 12.11 9.56
CA GLU A 28 -6.23 11.86 10.01
C GLU A 28 -6.31 11.22 11.40
N ARG A 29 -5.30 10.44 11.77
CA ARG A 29 -5.15 9.88 13.12
C ARG A 29 -4.60 10.87 14.15
N GLY A 30 -4.32 12.10 13.74
CA GLY A 30 -3.70 13.13 14.59
C GLY A 30 -2.21 12.90 14.85
N VAL A 31 -1.53 12.08 14.03
CA VAL A 31 -0.10 11.83 14.16
C VAL A 31 0.67 13.03 13.62
N ALA A 32 1.37 13.74 14.51
CA ALA A 32 2.22 14.85 14.13
C ALA A 32 3.55 14.34 13.54
N LEU A 33 3.56 13.95 12.27
CA LEU A 33 4.74 13.45 11.56
C LEU A 33 5.98 14.35 11.68
N ARG A 34 5.79 15.66 11.84
CA ARG A 34 6.87 16.65 12.01
C ARG A 34 7.54 16.59 13.38
N GLU A 35 6.88 16.00 14.37
CA GLU A 35 7.38 15.84 15.73
C GLU A 35 8.02 14.45 15.95
N LEU A 36 7.84 13.53 15.00
CA LEU A 36 8.43 12.19 15.05
C LEU A 36 9.85 12.19 14.49
N THR A 37 10.73 11.42 15.12
CA THR A 37 12.05 11.14 14.56
C THR A 37 11.98 10.04 13.50
N PRO A 38 12.99 9.90 12.62
CA PRO A 38 13.06 8.78 11.69
C PRO A 38 13.00 7.41 12.38
N ALA A 39 13.53 7.30 13.61
CA ALA A 39 13.49 6.07 14.40
C ALA A 39 12.08 5.76 14.89
N ASP A 40 11.31 6.78 15.31
CA ASP A 40 9.91 6.62 15.70
C ASP A 40 9.06 6.16 14.52
N ILE A 41 9.25 6.76 13.35
CA ILE A 41 8.56 6.36 12.13
C ILE A 41 8.91 4.92 11.76
N ALA A 42 10.21 4.56 11.79
CA ALA A 42 10.65 3.21 11.46
C ALA A 42 10.16 2.15 12.46
N THR A 43 9.95 2.52 13.72
CA THR A 43 9.42 1.63 14.76
C THR A 43 7.90 1.50 14.67
N GLY A 44 7.23 2.59 14.32
CA GLY A 44 5.77 2.63 14.19
C GLY A 44 5.25 2.06 12.88
N MET A 45 6.04 2.08 11.81
CA MET A 45 5.64 1.64 10.47
C MET A 45 6.07 0.20 10.20
N ASP A 46 5.12 -0.65 9.83
CA ASP A 46 5.38 -2.00 9.34
C ASP A 46 4.73 -2.22 7.97
N CYS A 47 5.29 -3.11 7.15
CA CYS A 47 4.74 -3.48 5.86
C CYS A 47 4.78 -5.00 5.68
N ALA A 48 3.60 -5.61 5.63
CA ALA A 48 3.44 -7.02 5.28
C ALA A 48 3.26 -7.16 3.77
N ILE A 49 4.11 -7.98 3.13
CA ILE A 49 4.04 -8.28 1.70
C ILE A 49 3.56 -9.72 1.52
N ALA A 50 2.45 -9.90 0.82
CA ALA A 50 1.90 -11.22 0.52
C ALA A 50 2.53 -11.84 -0.76
N PRO A 51 2.34 -13.15 -1.01
CA PRO A 51 2.94 -13.84 -2.17
C PRO A 51 2.48 -13.32 -3.54
N ASP A 52 1.32 -12.67 -3.59
CA ASP A 52 0.78 -12.01 -4.77
C ASP A 52 1.28 -10.56 -4.93
N ASN A 53 2.26 -10.15 -4.13
CA ASN A 53 2.80 -8.79 -4.04
C ASN A 53 1.79 -7.72 -3.58
N SER A 54 0.65 -8.12 -3.01
CA SER A 54 -0.15 -7.18 -2.21
C SER A 54 0.64 -6.75 -0.97
N MET A 55 0.44 -5.50 -0.56
CA MET A 55 1.14 -4.89 0.57
C MET A 55 0.13 -4.32 1.55
N THR A 56 0.29 -4.64 2.82
CA THR A 56 -0.48 -4.02 3.91
C THR A 56 0.47 -3.21 4.78
N TYR A 57 0.21 -1.91 4.86
CA TYR A 57 0.96 -1.01 5.73
C TYR A 57 0.24 -0.84 7.05
N TYR A 58 1.02 -0.91 8.13
CA TYR A 58 0.57 -0.78 9.49
C TYR A 58 1.24 0.41 10.16
N TRP A 59 0.47 1.14 10.96
CA TRP A 59 0.99 2.11 11.91
C TRP A 59 0.66 1.67 13.32
N GLN A 60 1.67 1.48 14.16
CA GLN A 60 1.54 0.98 15.53
C GLN A 60 0.66 -0.29 15.60
N ASN A 61 0.92 -1.24 14.68
CA ASN A 61 0.21 -2.52 14.57
C ASN A 61 -1.27 -2.40 14.13
N GLU A 62 -1.74 -1.23 13.69
CA GLU A 62 -3.04 -1.06 13.06
C GLU A 62 -2.90 -0.93 11.54
N PRO A 63 -3.70 -1.65 10.72
CA PRO A 63 -3.66 -1.49 9.28
C PRO A 63 -4.16 -0.08 8.90
N ILE A 64 -3.39 0.61 8.07
CA ILE A 64 -3.73 1.97 7.62
C ILE A 64 -3.88 2.08 6.11
N LEU A 65 -3.24 1.21 5.33
CA LEU A 65 -3.30 1.23 3.88
C LEU A 65 -3.09 -0.18 3.32
N HIS A 66 -3.97 -0.60 2.43
CA HIS A 66 -3.87 -1.86 1.71
C HIS A 66 -3.66 -1.60 0.21
N VAL A 67 -2.67 -2.24 -0.40
CA VAL A 67 -2.24 -1.99 -1.77
C VAL A 67 -2.26 -3.31 -2.53
N VAL A 68 -3.16 -3.43 -3.51
CA VAL A 68 -3.44 -4.69 -4.21
C VAL A 68 -3.14 -4.56 -5.70
N PRO A 69 -2.36 -5.49 -6.28
CA PRO A 69 -2.18 -5.55 -7.73
C PRO A 69 -3.42 -6.17 -8.39
N GLU A 70 -4.06 -5.42 -9.27
CA GLU A 70 -5.16 -5.85 -10.14
C GLU A 70 -4.63 -6.04 -11.55
N ARG A 71 -4.66 -7.29 -12.04
CA ARG A 71 -4.36 -7.60 -13.43
C ARG A 71 -5.58 -7.39 -14.28
N MET A 72 -5.42 -6.60 -15.34
CA MET A 72 -6.45 -6.40 -16.33
C MET A 72 -5.98 -6.94 -17.68
N PRO A 73 -6.78 -7.81 -18.33
CA PRO A 73 -6.49 -8.20 -19.70
C PRO A 73 -6.76 -7.00 -20.61
N ALA A 74 -5.72 -6.48 -21.27
CA ALA A 74 -5.88 -5.43 -22.27
C ALA A 74 -5.10 -5.81 -23.52
N ASP A 75 -5.81 -6.07 -24.62
CA ASP A 75 -5.25 -6.26 -25.97
C ASP A 75 -4.00 -7.17 -26.06
N GLY A 76 -4.00 -8.30 -25.32
CA GLY A 76 -2.88 -9.26 -25.32
C GLY A 76 -1.71 -8.92 -24.40
N GLU A 77 -1.78 -7.83 -23.65
CA GLU A 77 -0.83 -7.42 -22.60
C GLU A 77 -1.45 -7.57 -21.20
N ASP A 78 -0.68 -8.08 -20.24
CA ASP A 78 -1.06 -8.14 -18.82
C ASP A 78 -0.76 -6.76 -18.19
N ILE A 79 -1.77 -5.89 -18.12
CA ILE A 79 -1.63 -4.58 -17.47
C ILE A 79 -1.92 -4.76 -15.99
N VAL A 80 -0.96 -4.43 -15.14
CA VAL A 80 -1.15 -4.41 -13.68
C VAL A 80 -1.44 -2.99 -13.22
N ARG A 81 -2.61 -2.81 -12.60
CA ARG A 81 -2.98 -1.60 -11.86
C ARG A 81 -2.85 -1.85 -10.37
N TRP A 82 -2.52 -0.82 -9.61
CA TRP A 82 -2.42 -0.91 -8.16
C TRP A 82 -3.61 -0.21 -7.53
N ARG A 83 -4.49 -0.99 -6.91
CA ARG A 83 -5.60 -0.46 -6.11
C ARG A 83 -5.11 -0.19 -4.70
N MET A 84 -5.59 0.89 -4.10
CA MET A 84 -5.18 1.33 -2.78
C MET A 84 -6.45 1.57 -1.97
N PHE A 85 -6.52 0.97 -0.80
CA PHE A 85 -7.66 1.05 0.10
C PHE A 85 -7.16 1.60 1.42
N THR A 86 -7.67 2.76 1.79
CA THR A 86 -7.43 3.31 3.11
C THR A 86 -8.28 2.57 4.14
N ARG A 87 -8.09 2.88 5.43
CA ARG A 87 -8.97 2.33 6.46
C ARG A 87 -10.44 2.68 6.18
N ASP A 88 -10.73 3.90 5.73
CA ASP A 88 -12.10 4.37 5.50
C ASP A 88 -12.77 3.57 4.37
N ASP A 89 -12.04 3.29 3.29
CA ASP A 89 -12.52 2.43 2.18
C ASP A 89 -12.89 1.01 2.64
N ALA A 90 -12.24 0.51 3.68
CA ALA A 90 -12.46 -0.84 4.19
C ALA A 90 -13.68 -0.96 5.10
N GLU A 91 -14.16 0.13 5.71
CA GLU A 91 -15.36 0.12 6.56
C GLU A 91 -16.67 0.20 5.75
N GLU A 92 -16.60 0.56 4.46
CA GLU A 92 -17.76 0.69 3.55
C GLU A 92 -17.98 -0.50 2.58
N SER A 93 -17.21 -1.59 2.69
CA SER A 93 -17.27 -2.76 1.78
C SER A 93 -17.98 -4.00 2.35
#